data_AF-A0A2C9LG68-F1
#
_entry.id   AF-A0A2C9LG68-F1
#
_cell.length_a   1.000
_cell.length_b   1.000
_cell.length_c   1.000
_cell.angle_alpha   90.00
_cell.angle_beta   90.00
_cell.angle_gamma   90.00
#
_symmetry.space_group_name_H-M   'P 1'
#
loop_
_entity.id
_entity.type
_entity.pdbx_description
1 polymer ?
#
loop_
_entity_poly.entity_id
_entity_poly.type
_entity_poly.pdbx_seq_one_letter_code
_entity_poly.pdbx_strand_id
1 'polypeptide(L)'
;MAGLKPTLETLHFDNLAIQLLPVDHSALVTQRQVHGACFSKVQPTPVVNPRTVCVSLSALNLLDIGESEMMRQEFVQYFSGNRILPGSETAAHCYCGHQFGYFSGQLGDGAAM
;
A
#
# COMPACT_ATOMS: atom_id res chain seq x y z
N MET A 1 21.54 24.09 5.75
CA MET A 1 20.49 23.97 6.79
C MET A 1 19.77 22.67 6.49
N ALA A 2 19.77 21.69 7.40
CA ALA A 2 19.03 20.46 7.18
C ALA A 2 17.53 20.80 7.19
N GLY A 3 16.83 20.53 6.09
CA GLY A 3 15.38 20.69 6.01
C GLY A 3 14.70 19.83 7.09
N LEU A 4 13.53 20.27 7.56
CA LEU A 4 12.73 19.48 8.48
C LEU A 4 12.41 18.12 7.82
N LYS A 5 12.70 17.00 8.50
CA LYS A 5 12.28 15.67 8.00
C LYS A 5 10.75 15.60 7.97
N PRO A 6 10.14 14.97 6.96
CA PRO A 6 8.69 14.79 6.90
C PRO A 6 8.19 13.92 8.05
N THR A 7 6.95 14.17 8.50
CA THR A 7 6.18 13.22 9.33
C THR A 7 5.38 12.28 8.45
N LEU A 8 4.81 11.22 9.02
CA LEU A 8 3.94 10.29 8.28
C LEU A 8 2.77 10.99 7.57
N GLU A 9 2.24 12.06 8.15
CA GLU A 9 1.13 12.85 7.57
C GLU A 9 1.56 13.82 6.47
N THR A 10 2.85 14.15 6.38
CA THR A 10 3.38 15.12 5.40
C THR A 10 4.21 14.43 4.31
N LEU A 11 4.18 13.11 4.24
CA LEU A 11 4.81 12.36 3.15
C LEU A 11 4.20 12.79 1.81
N HIS A 12 5.06 13.03 0.82
CA HIS A 12 4.63 13.39 -0.50
C HIS A 12 4.36 12.13 -1.34
N PHE A 13 3.09 11.84 -1.58
CA PHE A 13 2.67 10.76 -2.47
C PHE A 13 2.39 11.31 -3.88
N ASP A 14 3.09 10.74 -4.85
CA ASP A 14 2.73 10.84 -6.26
C ASP A 14 2.23 9.47 -6.72
N ASN A 15 0.90 9.28 -6.72
CA ASN A 15 0.25 8.00 -7.05
C ASN A 15 0.26 7.72 -8.58
N LEU A 16 1.39 7.97 -9.23
CA LEU A 16 1.57 8.02 -10.69
C LEU A 16 0.99 6.80 -11.42
N ALA A 17 1.22 5.59 -10.88
CA ALA A 17 0.71 4.36 -11.48
C ALA A 17 -0.83 4.32 -11.51
N ILE A 18 -1.49 4.76 -10.43
CA ILE A 18 -2.94 4.80 -10.33
C ILE A 18 -3.52 5.93 -11.19
N GLN A 19 -2.80 7.04 -11.35
CA GLN A 19 -3.23 8.16 -12.17
C GLN A 19 -3.13 7.90 -13.68
N LEU A 20 -2.10 7.16 -14.12
CA LEU A 20 -1.80 6.99 -15.54
C LEU A 20 -2.29 5.67 -16.13
N LEU A 21 -2.50 4.63 -15.32
CA LEU A 21 -2.91 3.32 -15.82
C LEU A 21 -4.41 3.10 -15.65
N PRO A 22 -5.03 2.26 -16.48
CA PRO A 22 -6.45 1.94 -16.35
C PRO A 22 -6.78 1.39 -14.94
N VAL A 23 -7.78 1.99 -14.28
CA VAL A 23 -8.22 1.61 -12.94
C VAL A 23 -9.68 1.16 -12.96
N ASP A 24 -9.95 0.07 -12.28
CA ASP A 24 -11.27 -0.41 -11.96
C ASP A 24 -11.73 0.21 -10.63
N HIS A 25 -12.91 0.83 -10.67
CA HIS A 25 -13.52 1.55 -9.56
C HIS A 25 -14.66 0.76 -8.88
N SER A 26 -14.80 -0.53 -9.17
CA SER A 26 -15.77 -1.39 -8.51
C SER A 26 -15.58 -1.40 -6.99
N ALA A 27 -16.68 -1.23 -6.26
CA ALA A 27 -16.70 -1.28 -4.79
C ALA A 27 -16.77 -2.72 -4.22
N LEU A 28 -16.74 -3.74 -5.09
CA LEU A 28 -16.88 -5.13 -4.68
C LEU A 28 -15.58 -5.67 -4.08
N VAL A 29 -15.63 -6.02 -2.78
CA VAL A 29 -14.53 -6.69 -2.06
C VAL A 29 -14.69 -8.21 -2.18
N THR A 30 -14.59 -8.72 -3.41
CA THR A 30 -14.71 -10.15 -3.70
C THR A 30 -13.73 -10.58 -4.77
N GLN A 31 -13.42 -11.87 -4.83
CA GLN A 31 -12.65 -12.43 -5.92
C GLN A 31 -13.45 -12.37 -7.22
N ARG A 32 -12.88 -11.75 -8.25
CA ARG A 32 -13.50 -11.61 -9.57
C ARG A 32 -12.43 -11.40 -10.63
N GLN A 33 -12.81 -11.57 -11.89
CA GLN A 33 -11.97 -11.15 -13.00
C GLN A 33 -12.06 -9.62 -13.16
N VAL A 34 -10.91 -8.98 -13.24
CA VAL A 34 -10.73 -7.56 -13.56
C VAL A 34 -10.39 -7.46 -15.04
N HIS A 35 -11.23 -6.75 -15.80
CA HIS A 35 -11.06 -6.62 -17.25
C HIS A 35 -10.73 -5.17 -17.61
N GLY A 36 -9.77 -4.98 -18.53
CA GLY A 36 -9.44 -3.65 -19.05
C GLY A 36 -8.80 -2.70 -18.04
N ALA A 37 -8.37 -3.19 -16.88
CA ALA A 37 -7.74 -2.41 -15.83
C ALA A 37 -6.44 -3.05 -15.34
N CYS A 38 -5.46 -2.22 -15.02
CA CYS A 38 -4.23 -2.62 -14.34
C CYS A 38 -4.44 -2.68 -12.83
N PHE A 39 -5.27 -1.81 -12.26
CA PHE A 39 -5.49 -1.76 -10.81
C PHE A 39 -6.97 -1.80 -10.47
N SER A 40 -7.31 -2.31 -9.29
CA SER A 40 -8.62 -2.10 -8.67
C SER A 40 -8.46 -1.26 -7.42
N LYS A 41 -9.30 -0.23 -7.24
CA LYS A 41 -9.37 0.50 -5.97
C LYS A 41 -9.86 -0.43 -4.87
N VAL A 42 -9.10 -0.52 -3.78
CA VAL A 42 -9.44 -1.35 -2.62
C VAL A 42 -9.17 -0.58 -1.33
N GLN A 43 -9.85 -0.97 -0.25
CA GLN A 43 -9.54 -0.47 1.09
C GLN A 43 -8.96 -1.64 1.91
N PRO A 44 -7.96 -1.39 2.77
CA PRO A 44 -7.44 -2.41 3.65
C PRO A 44 -8.51 -2.85 4.64
N THR A 45 -8.44 -4.13 5.02
CA THR A 45 -9.26 -4.67 6.11
C THR A 45 -8.50 -4.43 7.42
N PRO A 46 -9.05 -3.64 8.37
CA PRO A 46 -8.37 -3.37 9.63
C PRO A 46 -8.12 -4.63 10.46
N VAL A 47 -7.02 -4.64 11.20
CA VAL A 47 -6.64 -5.72 12.12
C VAL A 47 -6.83 -5.32 13.58
N VAL A 48 -7.06 -6.33 14.43
CA VAL A 48 -7.28 -6.13 15.87
C VAL A 48 -5.95 -6.10 16.63
N ASN A 49 -5.78 -5.11 17.52
CA ASN A 49 -4.62 -4.99 18.43
C ASN A 49 -3.26 -5.10 17.72
N PRO A 50 -2.99 -4.29 16.67
CA PRO A 50 -1.73 -4.37 15.95
C PRO A 50 -0.55 -3.95 16.84
N ARG A 51 0.60 -4.60 16.64
CA ARG A 51 1.85 -4.34 17.38
C ARG A 51 3.04 -4.33 16.43
N THR A 52 3.91 -3.34 16.58
CA THR A 52 5.19 -3.31 15.88
C THR A 52 6.12 -4.37 16.46
N VAL A 53 6.58 -5.31 15.62
CA VAL A 53 7.51 -6.38 16.04
C VAL A 53 8.97 -5.96 15.81
N CYS A 54 9.26 -5.42 14.62
CA CYS A 54 10.57 -4.89 14.26
C CYS A 54 10.43 -3.76 13.24
N VAL A 55 11.45 -2.91 13.17
CA VAL A 55 11.54 -1.79 12.22
C VAL A 55 12.94 -1.77 11.64
N SER A 56 13.05 -1.51 10.34
CA SER A 56 14.33 -1.25 9.68
C SER A 56 14.56 0.25 9.55
N LEU A 57 15.52 0.79 10.31
CA LEU A 57 15.88 2.22 10.25
C LEU A 57 16.41 2.61 8.87
N SER A 58 17.17 1.74 8.22
CA SER A 58 17.69 1.98 6.88
C SER A 58 16.56 2.09 5.86
N ALA A 59 15.49 1.29 5.99
CA ALA A 59 14.33 1.37 5.11
C ALA A 59 13.53 2.67 5.33
N LEU A 60 13.33 3.10 6.58
CA LEU A 60 12.67 4.37 6.86
C LEU A 60 13.44 5.58 6.31
N ASN A 61 14.77 5.53 6.36
CA ASN A 61 15.63 6.57 5.80
C ASN A 61 15.52 6.68 4.27
N LEU A 62 15.12 5.63 3.54
CA LEU A 62 14.83 5.74 2.11
C LEU A 62 13.62 6.65 1.82
N LEU A 63 12.77 6.86 2.80
CA LEU A 63 11.56 7.68 2.74
C LEU A 63 11.73 9.00 3.51
N ASP A 64 12.95 9.32 3.95
CA ASP A 64 13.28 10.46 4.81
C ASP A 64 12.53 10.50 6.16
N ILE A 65 11.94 9.37 6.58
CA ILE A 65 11.19 9.27 7.84
C ILE A 65 12.16 9.27 9.03
N GLY A 66 11.93 10.19 9.97
CA GLY A 66 12.73 10.29 11.19
C GLY A 66 12.46 9.17 12.19
N GLU A 67 13.47 8.83 13.00
CA GLU A 67 13.34 7.77 14.01
C GLU A 67 12.25 8.08 15.06
N SER A 68 11.99 9.35 15.34
CA SER A 68 10.93 9.77 16.26
C SER A 68 9.53 9.28 15.83
N GLU A 69 9.30 9.08 14.53
CA GLU A 69 8.00 8.63 14.02
C GLU A 69 7.68 7.19 14.47
N MET A 70 8.68 6.32 14.65
CA MET A 70 8.44 4.93 15.08
C MET A 70 7.94 4.83 16.52
N MET A 71 8.21 5.85 17.34
CA MET A 71 7.79 5.90 18.74
C MET A 71 6.35 6.36 18.91
N ARG A 72 5.72 6.86 17.84
CA ARG A 72 4.34 7.33 17.85
C ARG A 72 3.37 6.16 17.91
N GLN A 73 2.28 6.33 18.66
CA GLN A 73 1.24 5.29 18.78
C GLN A 73 0.54 5.03 17.44
N GLU A 74 0.47 6.04 16.57
CA GLU A 74 -0.18 5.96 15.27
C GLU A 74 0.66 5.20 14.23
N PHE A 75 1.98 5.06 14.45
CA PHE A 75 2.88 4.38 13.52
C PHE A 75 2.33 3.00 13.14
N VAL A 76 2.01 2.19 14.16
CA VAL A 76 1.49 0.84 13.95
C VAL A 76 0.13 0.84 13.23
N GLN A 77 -0.67 1.90 13.37
CA GLN A 77 -1.99 1.98 12.73
C GLN A 77 -1.87 2.20 11.22
N TYR A 78 -0.91 3.02 10.77
CA TYR A 78 -0.67 3.23 9.34
C TYR A 78 -0.13 1.96 8.66
N PHE A 79 0.86 1.30 9.26
CA PHE A 79 1.51 0.12 8.65
C PHE A 79 0.74 -1.20 8.85
N SER A 80 -0.38 -1.19 9.59
CA SER A 80 -1.26 -2.35 9.74
C SER A 80 -2.55 -2.26 8.91
N GLY A 81 -2.71 -1.20 8.10
CA GLY A 81 -3.93 -0.96 7.32
C GLY A 81 -5.11 -0.44 8.14
N ASN A 82 -4.91 -0.08 9.40
CA ASN A 82 -5.95 0.52 10.26
C ASN A 82 -6.14 2.01 9.99
N ARG A 83 -5.13 2.67 9.42
CA ARG A 83 -5.19 4.05 8.92
C ARG A 83 -4.50 4.12 7.57
N ILE A 84 -5.01 4.97 6.68
CA ILE A 84 -4.37 5.28 5.42
C ILE A 84 -3.44 6.48 5.61
N LEU A 85 -2.24 6.41 5.03
CA LEU A 85 -1.33 7.56 5.02
C LEU A 85 -1.94 8.69 4.20
N PRO A 86 -1.97 9.94 4.71
CA PRO A 86 -2.52 11.06 3.95
C PRO A 86 -1.84 11.21 2.59
N GLY A 87 -2.65 11.39 1.54
CA GLY A 87 -2.17 11.53 0.15
C GLY A 87 -1.92 10.21 -0.58
N SER A 88 -1.85 9.06 0.10
CA SER A 88 -1.71 7.78 -0.57
C SER A 88 -3.03 7.28 -1.14
N GLU A 89 -2.95 6.53 -2.23
CA GLU A 89 -4.09 5.86 -2.85
C GLU A 89 -3.90 4.35 -2.79
N THR A 90 -4.84 3.64 -2.19
CA THR A 90 -4.79 2.17 -2.06
C THR A 90 -5.38 1.47 -3.29
N ALA A 91 -4.65 0.50 -3.84
CA ALA A 91 -5.08 -0.26 -5.00
C ALA A 91 -4.43 -1.65 -5.04
N ALA A 92 -5.13 -2.63 -5.59
CA ALA A 92 -4.61 -3.97 -5.84
C ALA A 92 -4.25 -4.11 -7.33
N HIS A 93 -3.03 -4.56 -7.63
CA HIS A 93 -2.58 -4.76 -9.01
C HIS A 93 -3.20 -6.04 -9.59
N CYS A 94 -3.75 -5.92 -10.80
CA CYS A 94 -4.19 -7.03 -11.64
C CYS A 94 -3.04 -7.43 -12.58
N TYR A 95 -2.56 -8.66 -12.43
CA TYR A 95 -1.52 -9.23 -13.28
C TYR A 95 -1.82 -10.70 -13.61
N CYS A 96 -0.99 -11.31 -14.43
CA CYS A 96 -1.07 -12.74 -14.74
C CYS A 96 0.33 -13.35 -14.72
N GLY A 97 0.43 -14.66 -14.82
CA GLY A 97 1.73 -15.31 -14.85
C GLY A 97 1.67 -16.79 -15.14
N HIS A 98 2.85 -17.35 -15.38
CA HIS A 98 3.04 -18.79 -15.42
C HIS A 98 3.50 -19.28 -14.06
N GLN A 99 2.81 -20.25 -13.48
CA GLN A 99 3.24 -20.94 -12.26
C GLN A 99 3.46 -22.41 -12.59
N PHE A 100 4.58 -22.96 -12.12
CA PHE A 100 4.93 -24.37 -12.34
C PHE A 100 4.91 -24.82 -13.82
N GLY A 101 5.23 -23.90 -14.75
CA GLY A 101 5.27 -24.18 -16.18
C GLY A 101 3.93 -24.07 -16.93
N TYR A 102 2.85 -23.70 -16.25
CA TYR A 102 1.53 -23.51 -16.86
C TYR A 102 1.05 -22.07 -16.71
N PHE A 103 0.29 -21.57 -17.68
CA PHE A 103 -0.36 -20.27 -17.56
C PHE A 103 -1.49 -20.34 -16.53
N SER A 104 -1.37 -19.58 -15.44
CA SER A 104 -2.32 -19.61 -14.32
C SER A 104 -3.53 -18.69 -14.51
N GLY A 105 -3.65 -18.04 -15.68
CA GLY A 105 -4.66 -17.02 -15.90
C GLY A 105 -4.39 -15.75 -15.09
N GLN A 106 -5.46 -15.02 -14.77
CA GLN A 106 -5.37 -13.81 -13.96
C GLN A 106 -5.03 -14.13 -12.50
N LEU A 107 -3.99 -13.48 -12.01
CA LEU A 107 -3.57 -13.40 -10.63
C LEU A 107 -3.86 -11.98 -10.11
N GLY A 108 -3.12 -11.53 -9.11
CA GLY A 108 -3.20 -10.16 -8.62
C GLY A 108 -2.70 -10.07 -7.18
N ASP A 109 -2.71 -8.86 -6.64
CA ASP A 109 -2.44 -8.62 -5.23
C ASP A 109 -3.61 -9.10 -4.37
N GLY A 110 -3.71 -10.41 -4.16
CA GLY A 110 -4.84 -11.04 -3.45
C GLY A 110 -4.83 -10.85 -1.93
N ALA A 111 -3.72 -10.38 -1.36
CA ALA A 111 -3.53 -10.18 0.08
C ALA A 111 -2.63 -8.97 0.39
N ALA A 112 -2.44 -8.06 -0.56
CA ALA A 112 -1.58 -6.89 -0.45
C ALA A 112 -2.20 -5.69 -1.18
N MET A 113 -1.72 -4.49 -0.88
CA MET A 113 -1.99 -3.24 -1.60
C MET A 113 -0.94 -2.19 -1.25
#